data_AF-A0A3G4W6U4-F1
#
_entry.id   AF-A0A3G4W6U4-F1
#
_cell.length_a   1.000
_cell.length_b   1.000
_cell.length_c   1.000
_cell.angle_alpha   90.00
_cell.angle_beta   90.00
_cell.angle_gamma   90.00
#
_symmetry.space_group_name_H-M   'P 1'
#
loop_
_entity.id
_entity.type
_entity.pdbx_description
1 polymer ?
#
loop_
_entity_poly.entity_id
_entity_poly.type
_entity_poly.pdbx_seq_one_letter_code
_entity_poly.pdbx_strand_id
1 'polypeptide(L)'
;MSPKWWRGTREEPSAATAAPAPPAGPSGSGATAPEPADAPDTQQDGTHDTPAAEAVTAEVVTAEQDAGYAELPTEAPRTGPLSPLPAPLLTGVPTGLPGMRADGGLLRGRWIAAASLTGTSHLLHGTSGQDVYRYTATHDGSGLVLVVCDGLGSRPTTAQTGAGLLASYLCEAAAHITGQRMAEAPQDVLREVLVIGNAAVRRHRAAVLEPLTDSDLAATVAVCWLPLPAEGEGEARHALPGHAVRVGDCNVFTLARGSYEAPFPAASEGPANVVTAYLPCEDAARVAEYAPVSLAGVDAVVVTTDGLAIDLFDSPSVRTWLASRWSVPCGPARMLDSLRYRRQGSHDDRTALITWSAPLDHIPRLEP
;
A
#
# COMPACT_ATOMS: atom_id res chain seq x y z
N MET A 1 -20.79 14.02 34.07
CA MET A 1 -19.76 14.71 33.25
C MET A 1 -19.88 14.16 31.84
N SER A 2 -20.58 14.88 30.96
CA SER A 2 -20.87 14.48 29.58
C SER A 2 -20.01 15.32 28.63
N PRO A 3 -19.43 14.74 27.55
CA PRO A 3 -18.76 15.54 26.55
C PRO A 3 -19.79 16.20 25.63
N LYS A 4 -19.69 17.53 25.53
CA LYS A 4 -20.44 18.37 24.60
C LYS A 4 -19.87 18.22 23.19
N TRP A 5 -20.77 18.02 22.23
CA TRP A 5 -20.52 17.98 20.81
C TRP A 5 -20.20 19.38 20.27
N TRP A 6 -19.19 19.47 19.41
CA TRP A 6 -18.79 20.65 18.66
C TRP A 6 -19.75 20.88 17.48
N ARG A 7 -20.37 22.07 17.41
CA ARG A 7 -21.10 22.59 16.24
C ARG A 7 -20.28 23.73 15.65
N GLY A 8 -19.73 23.53 14.46
CA GLY A 8 -19.13 24.60 13.66
C GLY A 8 -20.22 25.45 13.01
N THR A 9 -20.17 26.76 13.25
CA THR A 9 -20.98 27.79 12.60
C THR A 9 -20.56 27.99 11.15
N ARG A 10 -21.55 27.95 10.25
CA ARG A 10 -21.44 28.28 8.83
C ARG A 10 -21.50 29.81 8.69
N GLU A 11 -20.46 30.44 8.19
CA GLU A 11 -20.50 31.85 7.78
C GLU A 11 -21.15 31.96 6.39
N GLU A 12 -22.13 32.87 6.28
CA GLU A 12 -22.79 33.26 5.04
C GLU A 12 -21.92 34.27 4.27
N PRO A 13 -21.83 34.21 2.93
CA PRO A 13 -21.21 35.26 2.14
C PRO A 13 -22.15 36.44 1.89
N SER A 14 -21.67 37.64 2.24
CA SER A 14 -22.30 38.94 2.00
C SER A 14 -22.13 39.40 0.54
N ALA A 15 -23.09 40.20 0.07
CA ALA A 15 -23.34 40.52 -1.33
C ALA A 15 -22.57 41.74 -1.90
N ALA A 16 -22.36 41.65 -3.23
CA ALA A 16 -22.43 42.70 -4.25
C ALA A 16 -21.28 43.72 -4.44
N THR A 17 -20.67 43.65 -5.63
CA THR A 17 -20.42 44.83 -6.49
C THR A 17 -20.63 44.46 -7.96
N ALA A 18 -21.49 45.20 -8.64
CA ALA A 18 -21.87 45.03 -10.04
C ALA A 18 -20.95 45.80 -11.01
N ALA A 19 -20.78 45.28 -12.23
CA ALA A 19 -20.18 45.98 -13.38
C ALA A 19 -20.87 45.51 -14.69
N PRO A 20 -20.81 46.30 -15.78
CA PRO A 20 -21.94 46.48 -16.70
C PRO A 20 -21.99 45.51 -17.90
N ALA A 21 -23.21 45.36 -18.43
CA ALA A 21 -23.55 44.55 -19.59
C ALA A 21 -22.95 45.08 -20.92
N PRO A 22 -22.51 44.19 -21.84
CA PRO A 22 -22.24 44.54 -23.22
C PRO A 22 -23.50 44.42 -24.11
N PRO A 23 -23.52 45.13 -25.27
CA PRO A 23 -24.71 45.31 -26.09
C PRO A 23 -25.05 44.11 -26.98
N ALA A 24 -26.33 44.05 -27.36
CA ALA A 24 -26.92 43.01 -28.20
C ALA A 24 -26.74 43.24 -29.72
N GLY A 25 -26.55 42.13 -30.43
CA GLY A 25 -26.94 41.89 -31.83
C GLY A 25 -25.79 41.74 -32.85
N PRO A 26 -26.01 41.13 -34.04
CA PRO A 26 -27.23 40.48 -34.55
C PRO A 26 -27.05 39.02 -35.02
N SER A 27 -28.20 38.39 -35.28
CA SER A 27 -28.43 37.06 -35.86
C SER A 27 -27.78 36.81 -37.23
N GLY A 28 -27.35 35.57 -37.47
CA GLY A 28 -27.04 35.00 -38.79
C GLY A 28 -26.77 33.49 -38.64
N SER A 29 -27.72 32.65 -39.06
CA SER A 29 -27.69 31.86 -40.30
C SER A 29 -26.85 30.56 -40.23
N GLY A 30 -27.61 29.46 -40.20
CA GLY A 30 -27.32 28.08 -40.60
C GLY A 30 -25.91 27.65 -41.04
N ALA A 31 -25.45 26.57 -40.41
CA ALA A 31 -24.66 25.54 -41.07
C ALA A 31 -24.92 24.18 -40.39
N THR A 32 -25.56 23.29 -41.14
CA THR A 32 -25.72 21.86 -40.90
C THR A 32 -24.37 21.17 -40.77
N ALA A 33 -24.21 20.33 -39.74
CA ALA A 33 -23.06 19.45 -39.59
C ALA A 33 -23.11 18.33 -40.64
N PRO A 34 -21.98 17.96 -41.28
CA PRO A 34 -21.93 16.82 -42.18
C PRO A 34 -21.88 15.51 -41.40
N GLU A 35 -22.70 14.59 -41.89
CA GLU A 35 -22.75 13.16 -41.60
C GLU A 35 -21.37 12.51 -41.88
N PRO A 36 -20.80 11.70 -40.97
CA PRO A 36 -19.58 10.98 -41.27
C PRO A 36 -19.87 9.82 -42.22
N ALA A 37 -19.16 9.84 -43.34
CA ALA A 37 -19.23 8.86 -44.41
C ALA A 37 -18.84 7.44 -43.96
N ASP A 38 -19.62 6.48 -44.48
CA ASP A 38 -19.34 5.05 -44.46
C ASP A 38 -17.91 4.73 -44.90
N ALA A 39 -17.17 4.05 -44.03
CA ALA A 39 -15.92 3.40 -44.38
C ALA A 39 -16.20 1.92 -44.75
N PRO A 40 -15.53 1.38 -45.77
CA PRO A 40 -15.87 0.09 -46.35
C PRO A 40 -15.45 -1.09 -45.46
N ASP A 41 -16.38 -2.04 -45.42
CA ASP A 41 -16.27 -3.42 -44.97
C ASP A 41 -14.96 -4.05 -45.48
N THR A 42 -14.03 -4.32 -44.57
CA THR A 42 -12.84 -5.14 -44.86
C THR A 42 -13.00 -6.45 -44.12
N GLN A 43 -13.53 -7.46 -44.83
CA GLN A 43 -13.44 -8.85 -44.43
C GLN A 43 -11.97 -9.26 -44.29
N GLN A 44 -11.53 -9.53 -43.07
CA GLN A 44 -10.40 -10.41 -42.81
C GLN A 44 -10.89 -11.59 -41.97
N ASP A 45 -11.09 -12.67 -42.69
CA ASP A 45 -11.28 -14.03 -42.20
C ASP A 45 -9.94 -14.51 -41.63
N GLY A 46 -9.92 -14.82 -40.34
CA GLY A 46 -8.72 -15.15 -39.58
C GLY A 46 -9.09 -15.79 -38.26
N THR A 47 -9.57 -17.02 -38.32
CA THR A 47 -9.78 -17.90 -37.17
C THR A 47 -8.46 -18.22 -36.47
N HIS A 48 -8.09 -17.40 -35.50
CA HIS A 48 -7.12 -17.79 -34.48
C HIS A 48 -7.87 -18.56 -33.38
N ASP A 49 -7.76 -19.89 -33.44
CA ASP A 49 -8.07 -20.79 -32.33
C ASP A 49 -7.31 -20.33 -31.09
N THR A 50 -8.03 -19.69 -30.17
CA THR A 50 -7.53 -19.41 -28.83
C THR A 50 -7.72 -20.71 -28.04
N PRO A 51 -6.66 -21.37 -27.55
CA PRO A 51 -6.85 -22.53 -26.70
C PRO A 51 -7.58 -22.07 -25.44
N ALA A 52 -8.76 -22.64 -25.22
CA ALA A 52 -9.51 -22.46 -23.99
C ALA A 52 -8.57 -22.77 -22.81
N ALA A 53 -8.32 -21.77 -21.97
CA ALA A 53 -7.64 -21.97 -20.71
C ALA A 53 -8.48 -22.95 -19.90
N GLU A 54 -8.02 -24.20 -19.81
CA GLU A 54 -8.58 -25.20 -18.91
C GLU A 54 -8.55 -24.59 -17.50
N ALA A 55 -9.72 -24.28 -16.98
CA ALA A 55 -9.90 -23.95 -15.58
C ALA A 55 -9.39 -25.15 -14.79
N VAL A 56 -8.17 -25.02 -14.25
CA VAL A 56 -7.65 -25.94 -13.24
C VAL A 56 -8.57 -25.80 -12.04
N THR A 57 -9.59 -26.65 -12.02
CA THR A 57 -10.44 -26.89 -10.87
C THR A 57 -9.55 -27.61 -9.87
N ALA A 58 -8.87 -26.83 -9.03
CA ALA A 58 -8.16 -27.37 -7.89
C ALA A 58 -9.21 -28.11 -7.04
N GLU A 59 -9.16 -29.45 -7.08
CA GLU A 59 -9.87 -30.28 -6.12
C GLU A 59 -9.49 -29.79 -4.74
N VAL A 60 -10.47 -29.23 -4.01
CA VAL A 60 -10.28 -28.85 -2.62
C VAL A 60 -10.11 -30.14 -1.84
N VAL A 61 -8.85 -30.55 -1.66
CA VAL A 61 -8.49 -31.66 -0.79
C VAL A 61 -8.84 -31.23 0.63
N THR A 62 -10.05 -31.59 1.05
CA THR A 62 -10.50 -31.49 2.45
C THR A 62 -9.87 -32.64 3.22
N ALA A 63 -8.56 -32.53 3.48
CA ALA A 63 -7.93 -33.40 4.45
C ALA A 63 -8.49 -33.03 5.83
N GLU A 64 -9.56 -33.70 6.26
CA GLU A 64 -10.01 -33.80 7.66
C GLU A 64 -8.99 -34.59 8.49
N GLN A 65 -7.72 -34.19 8.45
CA GLN A 65 -6.76 -34.62 9.44
C GLN A 65 -6.68 -33.53 10.49
N ASP A 66 -7.25 -33.84 11.65
CA ASP A 66 -7.12 -33.12 12.91
C ASP A 66 -5.67 -33.24 13.43
N ALA A 67 -4.71 -32.84 12.58
CA ALA A 67 -3.31 -32.74 12.92
C ALA A 67 -3.19 -31.53 13.84
N GLY A 68 -3.47 -31.73 15.13
CA GLY A 68 -3.27 -30.72 16.15
C GLY A 68 -1.81 -30.27 16.12
N TYR A 69 -1.57 -29.09 15.56
CA TYR A 69 -0.26 -28.47 15.53
C TYR A 69 -0.20 -27.43 16.65
N ALA A 70 0.96 -27.34 17.32
CA ALA A 70 1.15 -26.40 18.41
C ALA A 70 1.47 -25.01 17.85
N GLU A 71 0.62 -24.02 18.11
CA GLU A 71 0.96 -22.61 17.89
C GLU A 71 1.44 -21.96 19.19
N LEU A 72 2.36 -21.00 19.05
CA LEU A 72 2.72 -20.13 20.16
C LEU A 72 1.49 -19.32 20.59
N PRO A 73 1.29 -19.11 21.91
CA PRO A 73 0.28 -18.19 22.40
C PRO A 73 0.38 -16.82 21.73
N THR A 74 -0.76 -16.17 21.54
CA THR A 74 -0.84 -14.80 21.04
C THR A 74 -1.75 -13.98 21.95
N GLU A 75 -1.38 -12.73 22.17
CA GLU A 75 -2.27 -11.76 22.83
C GLU A 75 -3.09 -10.96 21.80
N ALA A 76 -2.98 -11.32 20.51
CA ALA A 76 -3.67 -10.62 19.45
C ALA A 76 -5.19 -10.81 19.57
N PRO A 77 -5.97 -9.73 19.41
CA PRO A 77 -7.40 -9.76 19.66
C PRO A 77 -8.13 -10.65 18.65
N ARG A 78 -9.29 -11.14 19.09
CA ARG A 78 -10.27 -11.88 18.30
C ARG A 78 -11.56 -11.09 18.29
N THR A 79 -11.92 -10.49 17.17
CA THR A 79 -13.05 -9.57 17.02
C THR A 79 -14.15 -10.18 16.17
N GLY A 80 -15.35 -10.32 16.75
CA GLY A 80 -16.52 -10.89 16.08
C GLY A 80 -16.63 -12.43 16.18
N PRO A 81 -17.70 -13.03 15.64
CA PRO A 81 -17.85 -14.48 15.53
C PRO A 81 -16.79 -15.06 14.57
N LEU A 82 -15.90 -15.89 15.12
CA LEU A 82 -14.82 -16.53 14.38
C LEU A 82 -14.98 -18.05 14.40
N SER A 83 -14.93 -18.66 13.23
CA SER A 83 -14.80 -20.11 13.13
C SER A 83 -13.39 -20.57 13.53
N PRO A 84 -13.22 -21.80 14.03
CA PRO A 84 -11.91 -22.44 14.07
C PRO A 84 -11.27 -22.40 12.67
N LEU A 85 -9.95 -22.18 12.61
CA LEU A 85 -9.22 -22.32 11.36
C LEU A 85 -8.86 -23.80 11.19
N PRO A 86 -9.07 -24.39 10.01
CA PRO A 86 -8.47 -25.69 9.71
C PRO A 86 -6.94 -25.53 9.62
N ALA A 87 -6.23 -26.66 9.49
CA ALA A 87 -4.80 -26.65 9.29
C ALA A 87 -4.43 -25.82 8.04
N PRO A 88 -3.44 -24.91 8.13
CA PRO A 88 -3.04 -24.07 7.01
C PRO A 88 -2.41 -24.92 5.90
N LEU A 89 -2.83 -24.69 4.67
CA LEU A 89 -2.22 -25.29 3.49
C LEU A 89 -1.08 -24.40 3.00
N LEU A 90 0.07 -25.01 2.74
CA LEU A 90 1.21 -24.33 2.13
C LEU A 90 1.10 -24.36 0.61
N THR A 91 1.57 -23.30 -0.04
CA THR A 91 1.66 -23.25 -1.49
C THR A 91 2.73 -24.18 -2.03
N GLY A 92 2.39 -24.90 -3.11
CA GLY A 92 3.33 -25.69 -3.91
C GLY A 92 3.98 -24.90 -5.05
N VAL A 93 3.62 -23.63 -5.23
CA VAL A 93 4.15 -22.80 -6.32
C VAL A 93 5.62 -22.46 -6.02
N PRO A 94 6.58 -22.70 -6.95
CA PRO A 94 8.00 -22.45 -6.70
C PRO A 94 8.36 -21.00 -6.36
N THR A 95 7.57 -20.05 -6.84
CA THR A 95 7.69 -18.61 -6.56
C THR A 95 6.84 -18.17 -5.36
N GLY A 96 6.31 -19.12 -4.59
CA GLY A 96 5.54 -18.84 -3.39
C GLY A 96 6.38 -18.13 -2.33
N LEU A 97 5.79 -17.13 -1.68
CA LEU A 97 6.39 -16.43 -0.56
C LEU A 97 6.21 -17.26 0.73
N PRO A 98 7.16 -17.18 1.68
CA PRO A 98 6.95 -17.71 3.02
C PRO A 98 5.70 -17.09 3.66
N GLY A 99 4.87 -17.92 4.30
CA GLY A 99 3.59 -17.50 4.87
C GLY A 99 3.71 -16.49 6.02
N MET A 100 4.89 -16.37 6.61
CA MET A 100 5.23 -15.37 7.61
C MET A 100 6.61 -14.81 7.29
N ARG A 101 6.73 -13.49 7.24
CA ARG A 101 8.01 -12.76 7.11
C ARG A 101 8.03 -11.65 8.13
N ALA A 102 9.17 -11.42 8.76
CA ALA A 102 9.33 -10.30 9.67
C ALA A 102 10.79 -9.85 9.73
N ASP A 103 10.97 -8.54 9.79
CA ASP A 103 12.26 -7.87 9.96
C ASP A 103 12.17 -6.88 11.12
N GLY A 104 13.31 -6.58 11.75
CA GLY A 104 13.38 -5.53 12.74
C GLY A 104 14.81 -5.15 13.07
N GLY A 105 15.08 -3.85 13.16
CA GLY A 105 16.42 -3.38 13.47
C GLY A 105 16.62 -1.88 13.24
N LEU A 106 17.85 -1.44 13.45
CA LEU A 106 18.27 -0.06 13.27
C LEU A 106 18.81 0.16 11.86
N LEU A 107 18.27 1.16 11.16
CA LEU A 107 18.76 1.64 9.87
C LEU A 107 18.92 3.16 9.94
N ARG A 108 20.17 3.64 9.80
CA ARG A 108 20.50 5.08 9.79
C ARG A 108 19.86 5.86 10.95
N GLY A 109 19.94 5.31 12.17
CA GLY A 109 19.42 5.98 13.37
C GLY A 109 17.90 5.90 13.56
N ARG A 110 17.17 5.23 12.66
CA ARG A 110 15.74 4.91 12.83
C ARG A 110 15.54 3.42 13.08
N TRP A 111 14.71 3.09 14.06
CA TRP A 111 14.25 1.72 14.22
C TRP A 111 13.15 1.43 13.22
N ILE A 112 13.26 0.30 12.55
CA ILE A 112 12.28 -0.22 11.60
C ILE A 112 11.84 -1.59 12.09
N ALA A 113 10.56 -1.89 11.96
CA ALA A 113 10.03 -3.23 12.08
C ALA A 113 9.04 -3.47 10.96
N ALA A 114 9.06 -4.68 10.41
CA ALA A 114 8.18 -5.06 9.33
C ALA A 114 7.66 -6.47 9.57
N ALA A 115 6.43 -6.73 9.14
CA ALA A 115 5.93 -8.08 9.04
C ALA A 115 4.93 -8.20 7.89
N SER A 116 4.85 -9.39 7.33
CA SER A 116 3.83 -9.80 6.38
C SER A 116 3.34 -11.20 6.76
N LEU A 117 2.02 -11.34 6.86
CA LEU A 117 1.34 -12.57 7.22
C LEU A 117 0.35 -12.93 6.11
N THR A 118 0.47 -14.15 5.57
CA THR A 118 -0.49 -14.67 4.59
C THR A 118 -1.88 -14.79 5.22
N GLY A 119 -2.87 -14.27 4.50
CA GLY A 119 -4.26 -14.25 4.85
C GLY A 119 -4.84 -15.65 4.99
N THR A 120 -5.87 -15.75 5.81
CA THR A 120 -6.60 -17.01 5.96
C THR A 120 -7.15 -17.50 4.63
N SER A 121 -7.60 -16.61 3.74
CA SER A 121 -8.10 -16.99 2.41
C SER A 121 -7.04 -17.79 1.64
N HIS A 122 -5.81 -17.29 1.55
CA HIS A 122 -4.73 -17.97 0.85
C HIS A 122 -4.30 -19.28 1.53
N LEU A 123 -4.20 -19.29 2.87
CA LEU A 123 -3.88 -20.50 3.63
C LEU A 123 -4.93 -21.61 3.48
N LEU A 124 -6.21 -21.26 3.31
CA LEU A 124 -7.28 -22.23 3.09
C LEU A 124 -7.24 -22.86 1.69
N HIS A 125 -6.70 -22.14 0.71
CA HIS A 125 -6.63 -22.59 -0.68
C HIS A 125 -5.24 -23.11 -1.07
N GLY A 126 -4.27 -23.11 -0.14
CA GLY A 126 -2.90 -23.49 -0.43
C GLY A 126 -2.25 -22.58 -1.48
N THR A 127 -2.60 -21.30 -1.49
CA THR A 127 -1.99 -20.31 -2.39
C THR A 127 -0.96 -19.47 -1.63
N SER A 128 -0.06 -18.83 -2.38
CA SER A 128 0.93 -17.94 -1.79
C SER A 128 0.25 -16.68 -1.26
N GLY A 129 0.79 -16.11 -0.18
CA GLY A 129 0.59 -14.67 0.05
C GLY A 129 1.20 -13.87 -1.10
N GLN A 130 0.69 -12.66 -1.32
CA GLN A 130 0.98 -11.79 -2.45
C GLN A 130 1.52 -10.43 -2.01
N ASP A 131 1.40 -10.08 -0.74
CA ASP A 131 2.00 -8.87 -0.21
C ASP A 131 3.54 -8.94 -0.21
N VAL A 132 4.21 -7.80 -0.36
CA VAL A 132 5.65 -7.65 -0.14
C VAL A 132 5.93 -6.31 0.50
N TYR A 133 6.91 -6.27 1.42
CA TYR A 133 7.50 -5.01 1.87
C TYR A 133 9.00 -4.96 1.53
N ARG A 134 9.51 -3.74 1.34
CA ARG A 134 10.94 -3.42 1.20
C ARG A 134 11.22 -2.05 1.80
N TYR A 135 12.48 -1.80 2.13
CA TYR A 135 12.93 -0.50 2.60
C TYR A 135 14.37 -0.27 2.17
N THR A 136 14.76 1.00 2.06
CA THR A 136 16.15 1.41 1.79
C THR A 136 16.42 2.78 2.40
N ALA A 137 17.70 3.10 2.61
CA ALA A 137 18.12 4.48 2.85
C ALA A 137 18.62 5.08 1.53
N THR A 138 18.43 6.38 1.35
CA THR A 138 19.02 7.08 0.21
C THR A 138 20.55 7.04 0.29
N HIS A 139 21.22 7.03 -0.86
CA HIS A 139 22.68 6.97 -0.93
C HIS A 139 23.36 8.18 -0.27
N ASP A 140 22.72 9.35 -0.32
CA ASP A 140 23.18 10.56 0.36
C ASP A 140 22.85 10.58 1.87
N GLY A 141 22.19 9.55 2.38
CA GLY A 141 21.80 9.41 3.79
C GLY A 141 20.69 10.37 4.24
N SER A 142 20.11 11.15 3.33
CA SER A 142 19.11 12.17 3.66
C SER A 142 17.72 11.63 3.98
N GLY A 143 17.42 10.39 3.60
CA GLY A 143 16.09 9.85 3.81
C GLY A 143 16.02 8.33 3.92
N LEU A 144 14.93 7.89 4.52
CA LEU A 144 14.49 6.50 4.61
C LEU A 144 13.29 6.32 3.67
N VAL A 145 13.33 5.27 2.87
CA VAL A 145 12.24 4.91 1.94
C VAL A 145 11.65 3.60 2.38
N LEU A 146 10.32 3.59 2.53
CA LEU A 146 9.51 2.45 2.90
C LEU A 146 8.60 2.10 1.72
N VAL A 147 8.52 0.83 1.36
CA VAL A 147 7.71 0.35 0.24
C VAL A 147 6.90 -0.86 0.68
N VAL A 148 5.61 -0.84 0.41
CA VAL A 148 4.76 -2.04 0.45
C VAL A 148 4.04 -2.18 -0.88
N CYS A 149 3.88 -3.41 -1.32
CA CYS A 149 3.10 -3.78 -2.48
C CYS A 149 2.13 -4.88 -2.07
N ASP A 150 0.91 -4.84 -2.60
CA ASP A 150 -0.08 -5.92 -2.52
C ASP A 150 -0.32 -6.45 -3.93
N GLY A 151 -0.02 -7.72 -4.15
CA GLY A 151 -0.24 -8.37 -5.44
C GLY A 151 -1.69 -8.80 -5.60
N LEU A 152 -2.32 -8.46 -6.73
CA LEU A 152 -3.75 -8.69 -6.91
C LEU A 152 -4.14 -10.19 -6.88
N GLY A 153 -5.10 -10.55 -6.03
CA GLY A 153 -5.66 -11.90 -5.89
C GLY A 153 -6.21 -12.54 -7.17
N SER A 154 -6.52 -11.73 -8.19
CA SER A 154 -6.90 -12.22 -9.52
C SER A 154 -5.78 -12.97 -10.27
N ARG A 155 -4.56 -12.99 -9.74
CA ARG A 155 -3.36 -13.62 -10.30
C ARG A 155 -2.61 -14.45 -9.24
N PRO A 156 -3.20 -15.56 -8.74
CA PRO A 156 -2.74 -16.26 -7.54
C PRO A 156 -1.35 -16.93 -7.66
N THR A 157 -0.84 -17.10 -8.88
CA THR A 157 0.45 -17.75 -9.13
C THR A 157 1.59 -16.78 -9.45
N THR A 158 1.28 -15.52 -9.77
CA THR A 158 2.26 -14.55 -10.31
C THR A 158 2.24 -13.19 -9.63
N ALA A 159 1.17 -12.78 -8.95
CA ALA A 159 1.09 -11.44 -8.36
C ALA A 159 2.16 -11.21 -7.28
N GLN A 160 2.52 -12.24 -6.51
CA GLN A 160 3.58 -12.19 -5.52
C GLN A 160 4.96 -11.92 -6.15
N THR A 161 5.19 -12.43 -7.37
CA THR A 161 6.39 -12.13 -8.16
C THR A 161 6.36 -10.67 -8.60
N GLY A 162 5.21 -10.18 -9.07
CA GLY A 162 5.01 -8.78 -9.47
C GLY A 162 5.25 -7.80 -8.32
N ALA A 163 4.60 -8.01 -7.18
CA ALA A 163 4.79 -7.23 -5.96
C ALA A 163 6.26 -7.23 -5.51
N GLY A 164 6.92 -8.39 -5.56
CA GLY A 164 8.33 -8.53 -5.21
C GLY A 164 9.28 -7.75 -6.11
N LEU A 165 9.12 -7.88 -7.43
CA LEU A 165 9.91 -7.13 -8.42
C LEU A 165 9.67 -5.62 -8.29
N LEU A 166 8.41 -5.22 -8.15
CA LEU A 166 8.03 -3.80 -8.02
C LEU A 166 8.64 -3.19 -6.77
N ALA A 167 8.49 -3.82 -5.60
CA ALA A 167 9.06 -3.32 -4.35
C ALA A 167 10.59 -3.18 -4.44
N SER A 168 11.26 -4.15 -5.05
CA SER A 168 12.71 -4.12 -5.26
C SER A 168 13.14 -2.97 -6.17
N TYR A 169 12.54 -2.82 -7.35
CA TYR A 169 12.92 -1.77 -8.31
C TYR A 169 12.54 -0.37 -7.84
N LEU A 170 11.47 -0.22 -7.06
CA LEU A 170 11.13 1.05 -6.42
C LEU A 170 12.16 1.45 -5.37
N CYS A 171 12.61 0.51 -4.53
CA CYS A 171 13.70 0.78 -3.59
C CYS A 171 15.00 1.13 -4.32
N GLU A 172 15.34 0.43 -5.40
CA GLU A 172 16.52 0.75 -6.21
C GLU A 172 16.45 2.17 -6.79
N ALA A 173 15.34 2.53 -7.43
CA ALA A 173 15.13 3.89 -7.94
C ALA A 173 15.17 4.94 -6.82
N ALA A 174 14.52 4.66 -5.69
CA ALA A 174 14.43 5.59 -4.57
C ALA A 174 15.75 5.77 -3.81
N ALA A 175 16.69 4.82 -3.89
CA ALA A 175 18.01 4.95 -3.28
C ALA A 175 18.81 6.15 -3.85
N HIS A 176 18.47 6.60 -5.06
CA HIS A 176 19.10 7.75 -5.72
C HIS A 176 18.44 9.11 -5.43
N ILE A 177 17.37 9.13 -4.64
CA ILE A 177 16.76 10.38 -4.16
C ILE A 177 17.75 11.16 -3.31
N THR A 178 17.77 12.49 -3.45
CA THR A 178 18.50 13.36 -2.52
C THR A 178 17.55 14.21 -1.70
N GLY A 179 17.99 14.58 -0.50
CA GLY A 179 17.19 15.40 0.42
C GLY A 179 16.89 16.78 -0.15
N GLN A 180 17.82 17.34 -0.92
CA GLN A 180 17.62 18.60 -1.63
C GLN A 180 16.49 18.48 -2.66
N ARG A 181 16.50 17.43 -3.51
CA ARG A 181 15.45 17.24 -4.51
C ARG A 181 14.09 17.02 -3.87
N MET A 182 14.03 16.28 -2.75
CA MET A 182 12.78 16.10 -2.00
C MET A 182 12.27 17.39 -1.38
N ALA A 183 13.15 18.28 -0.92
CA ALA A 183 12.74 19.58 -0.40
C ALA A 183 12.23 20.52 -1.50
N GLU A 184 12.78 20.43 -2.70
CA GLU A 184 12.44 21.31 -3.83
C GLU A 184 11.19 20.85 -4.60
N ALA A 185 11.08 19.55 -4.91
CA ALA A 185 10.05 19.02 -5.82
C ALA A 185 9.63 17.58 -5.44
N PRO A 186 9.04 17.36 -4.24
CA PRO A 186 8.80 16.01 -3.71
C PRO A 186 7.90 15.16 -4.60
N GLN A 187 6.86 15.75 -5.20
CA GLN A 187 5.95 15.03 -6.09
C GLN A 187 6.65 14.58 -7.38
N ASP A 188 7.48 15.42 -7.98
CA ASP A 188 8.19 15.08 -9.21
C ASP A 188 9.23 13.98 -8.97
N VAL A 189 9.91 14.01 -7.81
CA VAL A 189 10.84 12.96 -7.40
C VAL A 189 10.13 11.63 -7.19
N LEU A 190 9.02 11.60 -6.45
CA LEU A 190 8.26 10.36 -6.25
C LEU A 190 7.63 9.85 -7.55
N ARG A 191 7.24 10.75 -8.46
CA ARG A 191 6.77 10.39 -9.80
C ARG A 191 7.89 9.69 -10.59
N GLU A 192 9.10 10.23 -10.57
CA GLU A 192 10.27 9.64 -11.23
C GLU A 192 10.54 8.23 -10.69
N VAL A 193 10.50 8.04 -9.36
CA VAL A 193 10.67 6.73 -8.72
C VAL A 193 9.65 5.72 -9.24
N LEU A 194 8.37 6.08 -9.28
CA LEU A 194 7.33 5.20 -9.81
C LEU A 194 7.56 4.86 -11.28
N VAL A 195 7.87 5.86 -12.12
CA VAL A 195 8.10 5.66 -13.56
C VAL A 195 9.29 4.73 -13.81
N ILE A 196 10.42 4.94 -13.12
CA ILE A 196 11.62 4.12 -13.23
C ILE A 196 11.34 2.69 -12.74
N GLY A 197 10.74 2.54 -11.56
CA GLY A 197 10.42 1.23 -10.98
C GLY A 197 9.44 0.44 -11.86
N ASN A 198 8.36 1.08 -12.31
CA ASN A 198 7.40 0.50 -13.25
C ASN A 198 8.06 0.05 -14.56
N ALA A 199 8.87 0.91 -15.19
CA ALA A 199 9.58 0.57 -16.41
C ALA A 199 10.59 -0.57 -16.20
N ALA A 200 11.23 -0.66 -15.04
CA ALA A 200 12.13 -1.75 -14.70
C ALA A 200 11.39 -3.10 -14.59
N VAL A 201 10.22 -3.15 -13.95
CA VAL A 201 9.39 -4.36 -13.91
C VAL A 201 8.99 -4.80 -15.32
N ARG A 202 8.51 -3.87 -16.15
CA ARG A 202 8.09 -4.18 -17.54
C ARG A 202 9.26 -4.71 -18.39
N ARG A 203 10.44 -4.11 -18.25
CA ARG A 203 11.67 -4.60 -18.91
C ARG A 203 12.09 -5.97 -18.40
N HIS A 204 12.04 -6.20 -17.08
CA HIS A 204 12.34 -7.50 -16.49
C HIS A 204 11.39 -8.58 -17.00
N ARG A 205 10.09 -8.30 -17.01
CA ARG A 205 9.08 -9.20 -17.57
C ARG A 205 9.40 -9.56 -19.02
N ALA A 206 9.62 -8.55 -19.87
CA ALA A 206 9.94 -8.77 -21.28
C ALA A 206 11.22 -9.59 -21.51
N ALA A 207 12.20 -9.49 -20.60
CA ALA A 207 13.49 -10.17 -20.74
C ALA A 207 13.48 -11.61 -20.22
N VAL A 208 12.76 -11.91 -19.12
CA VAL A 208 12.88 -13.20 -18.41
C VAL A 208 11.56 -13.85 -18.02
N LEU A 209 10.42 -13.19 -18.24
CA LEU A 209 9.07 -13.71 -17.97
C LEU A 209 8.18 -13.53 -19.21
N GLU A 210 8.72 -13.77 -20.40
CA GLU A 210 8.07 -13.50 -21.69
C GLU A 210 6.62 -14.01 -21.80
N PRO A 211 6.24 -15.20 -21.27
CA PRO A 211 4.86 -15.67 -21.32
C PRO A 211 3.87 -14.83 -20.49
N LEU A 212 4.34 -14.04 -19.53
CA LEU A 212 3.50 -13.22 -18.66
C LEU A 212 3.25 -11.85 -19.27
N THR A 213 2.05 -11.30 -19.05
CA THR A 213 1.69 -9.92 -19.36
C THR A 213 1.95 -8.99 -18.18
N ASP A 214 1.90 -7.68 -18.41
CA ASP A 214 1.98 -6.69 -17.32
C ASP A 214 0.88 -6.94 -16.27
N SER A 215 -0.32 -7.34 -16.70
CA SER A 215 -1.45 -7.64 -15.80
C SER A 215 -1.24 -8.88 -14.93
N ASP A 216 -0.40 -9.83 -15.35
CA ASP A 216 -0.09 -11.02 -14.55
C ASP A 216 0.84 -10.70 -13.37
N LEU A 217 1.50 -9.54 -13.41
CA LEU A 217 2.36 -9.02 -12.35
C LEU A 217 1.71 -7.86 -11.58
N ALA A 218 0.40 -7.69 -11.71
CA ALA A 218 -0.33 -6.57 -11.14
C ALA A 218 -0.24 -6.52 -9.61
N ALA A 219 0.12 -5.36 -9.09
CA ALA A 219 0.19 -5.04 -7.67
C ALA A 219 -0.20 -3.58 -7.40
N THR A 220 -0.86 -3.33 -6.28
CA THR A 220 -0.97 -2.00 -5.68
C THR A 220 0.31 -1.69 -4.91
N VAL A 221 0.55 -0.42 -4.62
CA VAL A 221 1.79 0.00 -3.95
C VAL A 221 1.60 1.27 -3.14
N ALA A 222 2.30 1.36 -2.01
CA ALA A 222 2.60 2.62 -1.33
C ALA A 222 4.11 2.75 -1.11
N VAL A 223 4.65 3.92 -1.47
CA VAL A 223 6.04 4.34 -1.21
C VAL A 223 6.00 5.55 -0.30
N CYS A 224 6.77 5.52 0.79
CA CYS A 224 6.90 6.63 1.73
C CYS A 224 8.37 6.98 1.92
N TRP A 225 8.73 8.22 1.60
CA TRP A 225 10.02 8.82 1.91
C TRP A 225 9.92 9.65 3.20
N LEU A 226 10.88 9.47 4.09
CA LEU A 226 10.97 10.14 5.38
C LEU A 226 12.35 10.77 5.55
N PRO A 227 12.45 12.03 5.96
CA PRO A 227 13.74 12.68 6.18
C PRO A 227 14.48 12.02 7.34
N LEU A 228 15.79 11.83 7.15
CA LEU A 228 16.73 11.45 8.19
C LEU A 228 17.50 12.68 8.66
N PRO A 229 17.82 12.77 9.97
CA PRO A 229 18.69 13.83 10.48
C PRO A 229 20.08 13.66 9.86
N ALA A 230 20.72 14.77 9.49
CA ALA A 230 22.11 14.73 9.05
C ALA A 230 23.01 14.34 10.24
N GLU A 231 24.03 13.53 9.99
CA GLU A 231 24.97 13.12 11.03
C GLU A 231 25.60 14.36 11.70
N GLY A 232 25.39 14.51 13.01
CA GLY A 232 25.95 15.61 13.81
C GLY A 232 25.15 16.92 13.77
N GLU A 233 24.10 17.04 12.94
CA GLU A 233 23.13 18.11 13.07
C GLU A 233 22.06 17.66 14.07
N GLY A 234 21.91 18.38 15.19
CA GLY A 234 20.85 18.13 16.18
C GLY A 234 19.44 18.25 15.59
N GLU A 235 18.42 18.37 16.45
CA GLU A 235 16.98 18.28 16.11
C GLU A 235 16.46 19.19 14.96
N ALA A 236 17.27 20.11 14.42
CA ALA A 236 16.88 21.13 13.44
C ALA A 236 16.37 20.60 12.08
N ARG A 237 16.70 19.37 11.66
CA ARG A 237 16.18 18.78 10.40
C ARG A 237 14.83 18.06 10.53
N HIS A 238 14.25 17.97 11.73
CA HIS A 238 12.89 17.44 11.91
C HIS A 238 11.79 18.34 11.31
N ALA A 239 12.14 19.46 10.66
CA ALA A 239 11.19 20.39 10.06
C ALA A 239 10.67 19.96 8.67
N LEU A 240 11.36 19.07 7.96
CA LEU A 240 10.86 18.60 6.65
C LEU A 240 9.73 17.58 6.86
N PRO A 241 8.60 17.70 6.13
CA PRO A 241 7.59 16.65 6.11
C PRO A 241 8.13 15.41 5.41
N GLY A 242 7.54 14.25 5.72
CA GLY A 242 7.65 13.08 4.86
C GLY A 242 6.79 13.25 3.61
N HIS A 243 6.96 12.37 2.64
CA HIS A 243 6.18 12.36 1.42
C HIS A 243 5.83 10.93 1.02
N ALA A 244 4.59 10.71 0.60
CA ALA A 244 4.11 9.42 0.16
C ALA A 244 3.52 9.49 -1.24
N VAL A 245 3.61 8.38 -1.95
CA VAL A 245 2.89 8.13 -3.20
C VAL A 245 2.28 6.74 -3.15
N ARG A 246 1.06 6.58 -3.67
CA ARG A 246 0.43 5.27 -3.83
C ARG A 246 -0.17 5.08 -5.22
N VAL A 247 -0.35 3.82 -5.61
CA VAL A 247 -1.19 3.39 -6.73
C VAL A 247 -2.05 2.25 -6.21
N GLY A 248 -3.38 2.39 -6.30
CA GLY A 248 -4.32 1.47 -5.66
C GLY A 248 -4.60 1.84 -4.21
N ASP A 249 -4.77 0.84 -3.35
CA ASP A 249 -5.36 0.94 -2.01
C ASP A 249 -4.41 0.60 -0.85
N CYS A 250 -3.14 0.27 -1.13
CA CYS A 250 -2.07 0.38 -0.15
C CYS A 250 -2.08 1.79 0.51
N ASN A 251 -1.72 1.86 1.79
CA ASN A 251 -1.89 3.09 2.56
C ASN A 251 -0.70 3.42 3.48
N VAL A 252 -0.66 4.67 3.92
CA VAL A 252 0.29 5.20 4.89
C VAL A 252 -0.50 5.76 6.06
N PHE A 253 -0.04 5.53 7.28
CA PHE A 253 -0.60 6.13 8.49
C PHE A 253 0.50 6.73 9.34
N THR A 254 0.19 7.82 10.02
CA THR A 254 0.94 8.30 11.18
C THR A 254 0.22 7.83 12.43
N LEU A 255 0.99 7.41 13.44
CA LEU A 255 0.51 7.10 14.77
C LEU A 255 1.00 8.20 15.72
N ALA A 256 0.07 8.89 16.37
CA ALA A 256 0.36 9.91 17.35
C ALA A 256 -0.60 9.80 18.54
N ARG A 257 -0.07 9.65 19.76
CA ARG A 257 -0.86 9.63 21.00
C ARG A 257 -2.02 8.61 20.95
N GLY A 258 -1.76 7.46 20.34
CA GLY A 258 -2.72 6.37 20.21
C GLY A 258 -3.76 6.51 19.09
N SER A 259 -3.64 7.55 18.24
CA SER A 259 -4.54 7.81 17.11
C SER A 259 -3.81 7.67 15.79
N TYR A 260 -4.51 7.15 14.79
CA TYR A 260 -4.00 7.06 13.42
C TYR A 260 -4.56 8.18 12.55
N GLU A 261 -3.70 8.75 11.71
CA GLU A 261 -4.09 9.67 10.64
C GLU A 261 -3.54 9.17 9.30
N ALA A 262 -4.36 9.19 8.25
CA ALA A 262 -3.95 8.84 6.90
C ALA A 262 -3.74 10.12 6.08
N PRO A 263 -2.65 10.25 5.30
CA PRO A 263 -2.41 11.41 4.44
C PRO A 263 -3.25 11.34 3.17
N PHE A 264 -3.70 10.15 2.78
CA PHE A 264 -4.61 9.95 1.65
C PHE A 264 -6.06 9.93 2.13
N PRO A 265 -7.00 10.49 1.35
CA PRO A 265 -8.41 10.37 1.66
C PRO A 265 -8.84 8.90 1.67
N ALA A 266 -9.81 8.58 2.52
CA ALA A 266 -10.52 7.31 2.41
C ALA A 266 -11.14 7.21 1.01
N ALA A 267 -11.13 6.01 0.42
CA ALA A 267 -11.76 5.79 -0.88
C ALA A 267 -13.22 6.30 -0.84
N SER A 268 -13.62 7.08 -1.84
CA SER A 268 -15.00 7.52 -1.99
C SER A 268 -15.92 6.30 -2.12
N GLU A 269 -17.14 6.40 -1.56
CA GLU A 269 -18.14 5.33 -1.49
C GLU A 269 -18.18 4.41 -2.73
N GLY A 270 -17.93 3.13 -2.52
CA GLY A 270 -17.89 2.07 -3.53
C GLY A 270 -17.59 0.72 -2.85
N PRO A 271 -17.72 -0.44 -3.54
CA PRO A 271 -17.35 -1.72 -2.97
C PRO A 271 -15.86 -1.69 -2.61
N ALA A 272 -15.52 -2.05 -1.36
CA ALA A 272 -14.16 -1.99 -0.81
C ALA A 272 -13.12 -2.82 -1.61
N ASN A 273 -13.56 -3.71 -2.50
CA ASN A 273 -12.72 -4.69 -3.19
C ASN A 273 -12.45 -4.33 -4.67
N VAL A 274 -12.70 -3.10 -5.12
CA VAL A 274 -12.45 -2.69 -6.50
C VAL A 274 -11.19 -1.84 -6.58
N VAL A 275 -10.06 -2.49 -6.88
CA VAL A 275 -8.81 -1.82 -7.20
C VAL A 275 -8.96 -1.11 -8.55
N THR A 276 -8.86 0.22 -8.54
CA THR A 276 -9.02 1.04 -9.75
C THR A 276 -7.71 1.28 -10.50
N ALA A 277 -6.57 1.00 -9.88
CA ALA A 277 -5.25 1.18 -10.45
C ALA A 277 -4.23 0.21 -9.86
N TYR A 278 -3.29 -0.25 -10.69
CA TYR A 278 -2.19 -1.12 -10.30
C TYR A 278 -0.97 -0.85 -11.18
N LEU A 279 0.18 -1.36 -10.75
CA LEU A 279 1.42 -1.45 -11.51
C LEU A 279 1.77 -2.93 -11.76
N PRO A 280 2.50 -3.28 -12.82
CA PRO A 280 2.97 -2.38 -13.87
C PRO A 280 1.85 -1.92 -14.83
N CYS A 281 1.99 -0.72 -15.37
CA CYS A 281 1.08 -0.17 -16.39
C CYS A 281 1.80 0.81 -17.33
N GLU A 282 1.13 1.30 -18.38
CA GLU A 282 1.73 2.20 -19.36
C GLU A 282 2.07 3.58 -18.79
N ASP A 283 1.15 4.16 -18.01
CA ASP A 283 1.28 5.51 -17.45
C ASP A 283 1.10 5.49 -15.93
N ALA A 284 2.17 5.07 -15.24
CA ALA A 284 2.21 5.00 -13.79
C ALA A 284 1.99 6.36 -13.12
N ALA A 285 2.44 7.45 -13.76
CA ALA A 285 2.33 8.79 -13.20
C ALA A 285 0.87 9.28 -13.15
N ARG A 286 0.05 8.91 -14.14
CA ARG A 286 -1.37 9.29 -14.23
C ARG A 286 -2.24 8.64 -13.16
N VAL A 287 -1.89 7.43 -12.73
CA VAL A 287 -2.68 6.64 -11.78
C VAL A 287 -2.20 6.78 -10.33
N ALA A 288 -1.17 7.60 -10.10
CA ALA A 288 -0.56 7.79 -8.79
C ALA A 288 -1.20 8.94 -8.00
N GLU A 289 -1.44 8.69 -6.71
CA GLU A 289 -1.84 9.70 -5.73
C GLU A 289 -0.65 10.08 -4.86
N TYR A 290 -0.48 11.37 -4.57
CA TYR A 290 0.65 11.91 -3.81
C TYR A 290 0.14 12.67 -2.60
N ALA A 291 0.80 12.51 -1.45
CA ALA A 291 0.45 13.22 -0.24
C ALA A 291 1.67 13.54 0.63
N PRO A 292 1.72 14.72 1.27
CA PRO A 292 2.68 14.97 2.35
C PRO A 292 2.32 14.14 3.59
N VAL A 293 3.32 13.75 4.36
CA VAL A 293 3.19 13.03 5.63
C VAL A 293 3.68 13.95 6.74
N SER A 294 2.77 14.43 7.58
CA SER A 294 3.12 15.25 8.75
C SER A 294 3.90 14.39 9.76
N LEU A 295 5.05 14.86 10.21
CA LEU A 295 5.89 14.14 11.19
C LEU A 295 5.91 14.81 12.56
N ALA A 296 5.33 16.00 12.68
CA ALA A 296 5.30 16.76 13.92
C ALA A 296 4.46 16.03 14.97
N GLY A 297 5.08 15.64 16.09
CA GLY A 297 4.39 14.95 17.19
C GLY A 297 3.93 13.52 16.84
N VAL A 298 4.50 12.93 15.79
CA VAL A 298 4.22 11.55 15.37
C VAL A 298 5.15 10.59 16.07
N ASP A 299 4.59 9.53 16.68
CA ASP A 299 5.33 8.47 17.35
C ASP A 299 5.91 7.47 16.33
N ALA A 300 5.10 7.12 15.32
CA ALA A 300 5.49 6.17 14.27
C ALA A 300 4.81 6.46 12.92
N VAL A 301 5.45 6.05 11.83
CA VAL A 301 4.89 6.00 10.48
C VAL A 301 4.72 4.54 10.08
N VAL A 302 3.54 4.18 9.59
CA VAL A 302 3.13 2.84 9.17
C VAL A 302 2.82 2.87 7.69
N VAL A 303 3.47 2.02 6.91
CA VAL A 303 3.13 1.76 5.50
C VAL A 303 2.57 0.36 5.41
N THR A 304 1.41 0.19 4.79
CA THR A 304 0.62 -1.05 4.89
C THR A 304 -0.17 -1.36 3.63
N THR A 305 -0.48 -2.63 3.43
CA THR A 305 -1.46 -3.11 2.44
C THR A 305 -2.88 -2.90 2.95
N ASP A 306 -3.86 -3.08 2.08
CA ASP A 306 -5.29 -2.85 2.34
C ASP A 306 -5.85 -3.81 3.41
N GLY A 307 -5.38 -5.07 3.44
CA GLY A 307 -5.80 -6.07 4.42
C GLY A 307 -5.57 -5.65 5.87
N LEU A 308 -4.61 -4.77 6.14
CA LEU A 308 -4.46 -4.10 7.45
C LEU A 308 -5.04 -2.67 7.45
N ALA A 309 -4.95 -1.90 6.35
CA ALA A 309 -5.49 -0.55 6.31
C ALA A 309 -7.00 -0.52 6.59
N ILE A 310 -7.76 -1.44 5.98
CA ILE A 310 -9.21 -1.60 6.19
C ILE A 310 -9.49 -1.91 7.66
N ASP A 311 -8.73 -2.82 8.28
CA ASP A 311 -8.92 -3.16 9.69
C ASP A 311 -8.57 -1.99 10.63
N LEU A 312 -7.58 -1.18 10.29
CA LEU A 312 -7.27 0.06 11.01
C LEU A 312 -8.42 1.06 10.92
N PHE A 313 -9.12 1.19 9.79
CA PHE A 313 -10.29 2.07 9.67
C PHE A 313 -11.53 1.49 10.37
N ASP A 314 -11.86 0.22 10.10
CA ASP A 314 -13.18 -0.34 10.39
C ASP A 314 -13.27 -1.04 11.74
N SER A 315 -12.13 -1.32 12.41
CA SER A 315 -12.13 -2.03 13.68
C SER A 315 -11.53 -1.20 14.82
N PRO A 316 -12.38 -0.53 15.63
CA PRO A 316 -11.92 0.19 16.80
C PRO A 316 -11.07 -0.67 17.75
N SER A 317 -11.42 -1.95 17.94
CA SER A 317 -10.66 -2.86 18.81
C SER A 317 -9.27 -3.17 18.28
N VAL A 318 -9.13 -3.47 16.98
CA VAL A 318 -7.83 -3.77 16.36
C VAL A 318 -7.01 -2.49 16.32
N ARG A 319 -7.60 -1.37 15.89
CA ARG A 319 -6.95 -0.06 15.87
C ARG A 319 -6.39 0.33 17.25
N THR A 320 -7.19 0.28 18.31
CA THR A 320 -6.72 0.62 19.67
C THR A 320 -5.62 -0.32 20.16
N TRP A 321 -5.73 -1.62 19.89
CA TRP A 321 -4.71 -2.59 20.29
C TRP A 321 -3.39 -2.38 19.53
N LEU A 322 -3.44 -2.17 18.22
CA LEU A 322 -2.26 -1.87 17.41
C LEU A 322 -1.61 -0.55 17.80
N ALA A 323 -2.40 0.49 18.08
CA ALA A 323 -1.90 1.77 18.57
C ALA A 323 -1.11 1.60 19.88
N SER A 324 -1.60 0.77 20.80
CA SER A 324 -0.89 0.46 22.04
C SER A 324 0.34 -0.43 21.82
N ARG A 325 0.31 -1.33 20.85
CA ARG A 325 1.43 -2.24 20.54
C ARG A 325 2.59 -1.50 19.87
N TRP A 326 2.26 -0.56 18.99
CA TRP A 326 3.22 0.19 18.17
C TRP A 326 3.53 1.59 18.70
N SER A 327 3.06 1.95 19.90
CA SER A 327 3.48 3.17 20.60
C SER A 327 4.96 3.17 20.99
N VAL A 328 5.59 1.99 20.98
CA VAL A 328 7.03 1.81 21.22
C VAL A 328 7.64 0.91 20.14
N PRO A 329 8.93 1.10 19.80
CA PRO A 329 9.66 0.19 18.93
C PRO A 329 9.56 -1.27 19.38
N CYS A 330 9.47 -2.18 18.40
CA CYS A 330 9.37 -3.60 18.67
C CYS A 330 10.26 -4.44 17.74
N GLY A 331 10.66 -5.62 18.21
CA GLY A 331 11.41 -6.59 17.41
C GLY A 331 10.51 -7.41 16.47
N PRO A 332 11.10 -8.18 15.55
CA PRO A 332 10.37 -8.89 14.50
C PRO A 332 9.31 -9.87 15.02
N ALA A 333 9.58 -10.58 16.12
CA ALA A 333 8.61 -11.52 16.71
C ALA A 333 7.35 -10.82 17.22
N ARG A 334 7.50 -9.67 17.91
CA ARG A 334 6.36 -8.87 18.39
C ARG A 334 5.63 -8.20 17.22
N MET A 335 6.36 -7.81 16.18
CA MET A 335 5.78 -7.26 14.96
C MET A 335 4.91 -8.28 14.23
N LEU A 336 5.38 -9.53 14.10
CA LEU A 336 4.59 -10.63 13.54
C LEU A 336 3.36 -10.95 14.40
N ASP A 337 3.52 -11.02 15.73
CA ASP A 337 2.40 -11.19 16.66
C ASP A 337 1.37 -10.07 16.55
N SER A 338 1.80 -8.82 16.29
CA SER A 338 0.90 -7.71 15.99
C SER A 338 0.00 -7.96 14.79
N LEU A 339 0.38 -8.82 13.83
CA LEU A 339 -0.46 -9.16 12.68
C LEU A 339 -1.28 -10.44 12.87
N ARG A 340 -1.14 -11.17 13.98
CA ARG A 340 -1.87 -12.43 14.24
C ARG A 340 -3.31 -12.23 14.73
N TYR A 341 -3.79 -11.01 14.85
CA TYR A 341 -5.17 -10.75 15.28
C TYR A 341 -6.16 -11.40 14.30
N ARG A 342 -7.39 -11.62 14.74
CA ARG A 342 -8.45 -12.17 13.90
C ARG A 342 -9.68 -11.29 13.99
N ARG A 343 -10.24 -10.93 12.84
CA ARG A 343 -11.49 -10.18 12.74
C ARG A 343 -12.41 -10.87 11.75
N GLN A 344 -13.70 -10.94 12.08
CA GLN A 344 -14.71 -11.46 11.15
C GLN A 344 -14.66 -10.68 9.83
N GLY A 345 -14.54 -11.39 8.71
CA GLY A 345 -14.45 -10.80 7.37
C GLY A 345 -13.06 -10.32 6.96
N SER A 346 -12.07 -10.30 7.88
CA SER A 346 -10.66 -10.03 7.54
C SER A 346 -9.96 -11.36 7.28
N HIS A 347 -9.75 -11.66 6.00
CA HIS A 347 -9.16 -12.92 5.54
C HIS A 347 -7.98 -12.71 4.60
N ASP A 348 -7.66 -11.45 4.32
CA ASP A 348 -6.61 -11.06 3.39
C ASP A 348 -5.22 -11.14 4.02
N ASP A 349 -4.22 -11.11 3.16
CA ASP A 349 -2.84 -10.86 3.54
C ASP A 349 -2.75 -9.54 4.32
N ARG A 350 -1.84 -9.52 5.29
CA ARG A 350 -1.62 -8.34 6.13
C ARG A 350 -0.15 -8.04 6.17
N THR A 351 0.19 -6.82 5.76
CA THR A 351 1.57 -6.36 5.74
C THR A 351 1.70 -4.98 6.34
N ALA A 352 2.67 -4.83 7.23
CA ALA A 352 2.99 -3.56 7.87
C ALA A 352 4.51 -3.35 7.88
N LEU A 353 4.92 -2.14 7.53
CA LEU A 353 6.28 -1.65 7.62
C LEU A 353 6.26 -0.35 8.43
N ILE A 354 6.89 -0.38 9.60
CA ILE A 354 6.79 0.68 10.61
C ILE A 354 8.16 1.24 10.92
N THR A 355 8.23 2.56 11.08
CA THR A 355 9.39 3.25 11.63
C THR A 355 8.98 4.23 12.72
N TRP A 356 9.84 4.41 13.72
CA TRP A 356 9.57 5.28 14.87
C TRP A 356 10.39 6.57 14.79
N SER A 357 9.75 7.69 15.14
CA SER A 357 10.34 9.03 15.02
C SER A 357 11.41 9.34 16.07
N ALA A 358 11.30 8.72 17.26
CA ALA A 358 12.20 8.98 18.38
C ALA A 358 13.57 8.28 18.20
N PRO A 359 14.70 8.97 18.50
CA PRO A 359 16.00 8.33 18.66
C PRO A 359 15.95 7.22 19.72
N LEU A 360 16.73 6.14 19.53
CA LEU A 360 16.70 4.96 20.40
C LEU A 360 17.25 5.18 21.81
N ASP A 361 17.77 6.38 22.10
CA ASP A 361 18.27 6.75 23.43
C ASP A 361 17.19 6.61 24.52
N HIS A 362 15.92 6.51 24.11
CA HIS A 362 14.75 6.28 24.96
C HIS A 362 14.15 4.88 24.89
N ILE A 363 14.70 3.94 24.10
CA ILE A 363 14.27 2.54 24.20
C ILE A 363 14.79 2.02 25.53
N PRO A 364 13.92 1.57 26.46
CA PRO A 364 14.37 0.91 27.67
C PRO A 364 15.25 -0.26 27.26
N ARG A 365 16.53 -0.19 27.60
CA ARG A 365 17.40 -1.37 27.50
C ARG A 365 16.73 -2.41 28.37
N LEU A 366 16.36 -3.54 27.78
CA LEU A 366 15.95 -4.70 28.56
C LEU A 366 17.15 -5.01 29.45
N GLU A 367 17.01 -4.76 30.76
CA GLU A 367 18.01 -5.24 31.70
C GLU A 367 18.06 -6.77 31.57
N PRO A 368 19.28 -7.34 31.46
CA PRO A 368 19.48 -8.74 31.10
C PRO A 368 18.87 -9.74 32.08
#